data_AF-A0A1E7XDY9-F1
#
_entry.id   AF-A0A1E7XDY9-F1
#
_cell.length_a   1.000
_cell.length_b   1.000
_cell.length_c   1.000
_cell.angle_alpha   90.00
_cell.angle_beta   90.00
_cell.angle_gamma   90.00
#
_symmetry.space_group_name_H-M   'P 1'
#
loop_
_entity.id
_entity.type
_entity.pdbx_description
1 polymer ?
#
loop_
_entity_poly.entity_id
_entity_poly.type
_entity_poly.pdbx_seq_one_letter_code
_entity_poly.pdbx_strand_id
1 'polypeptide(L)'
;MAEDNSAWKEALKSESEFRDYITNYFKEHEELTGSYDIPSYYEHYTVRLDSHKGIIITLVTGVQATGGESNLPLPFKQKEVISIEDFRKLILHKKFADQSQSLADVFQTVAGIPSTNNDSKDDSKK
;
A
#
# COMPACT_ATOMS: atom_id res chain seq x y z
N MET A 1 6.57 8.52 -19.48
CA MET A 1 5.12 8.29 -19.43
C MET A 1 4.74 8.42 -17.97
N ALA A 2 3.84 9.35 -17.67
CA ALA A 2 3.52 9.80 -16.32
C ALA A 2 1.99 9.78 -16.15
N GLU A 3 1.41 8.58 -16.29
CA GLU A 3 -0.05 8.39 -16.34
C GLU A 3 -0.58 7.48 -15.22
N ASP A 4 0.30 6.96 -14.35
CA ASP A 4 -0.08 5.90 -13.43
C ASP A 4 -0.74 6.39 -12.12
N ASN A 5 -0.52 7.66 -11.71
CA ASN A 5 -1.11 8.21 -10.47
C ASN A 5 -2.63 8.37 -10.57
N SER A 6 -3.10 8.87 -11.72
CA SER A 6 -4.53 8.98 -11.98
C SER A 6 -5.14 7.61 -12.17
N ALA A 7 -4.52 6.71 -12.94
CA ALA A 7 -5.08 5.39 -13.23
C ALA A 7 -5.42 4.58 -11.97
N TRP A 8 -4.56 4.54 -10.95
CA TRP A 8 -4.86 3.85 -9.69
C TRP A 8 -6.03 4.48 -8.92
N LYS A 9 -6.00 5.80 -8.71
CA LYS A 9 -7.05 6.53 -7.99
C LYS A 9 -8.38 6.52 -8.74
N GLU A 10 -8.33 6.53 -10.06
CA GLU A 10 -9.51 6.43 -10.93
C GLU A 10 -10.07 5.03 -10.95
N ALA A 11 -9.21 4.01 -11.04
CA ALA A 11 -9.63 2.63 -10.89
C ALA A 11 -10.33 2.40 -9.55
N LEU A 12 -9.84 3.00 -8.45
CA LEU A 12 -10.51 2.95 -7.14
C LEU A 12 -11.93 3.57 -7.12
N LYS A 13 -12.33 4.39 -8.10
CA LYS A 13 -13.70 4.96 -8.19
C LYS A 13 -14.73 3.95 -8.70
N SER A 14 -14.30 2.92 -9.42
CA SER A 14 -15.20 1.93 -10.02
C SER A 14 -14.73 0.51 -9.71
N GLU A 15 -15.66 -0.38 -9.38
CA GLU A 15 -15.30 -1.77 -9.05
C GLU A 15 -14.71 -2.52 -10.25
N SER A 16 -15.34 -2.38 -11.42
CA SER A 16 -14.85 -3.03 -12.65
C SER A 16 -13.49 -2.49 -13.09
N GLU A 17 -13.26 -1.18 -12.99
CA GLU A 17 -11.97 -0.58 -13.35
C GLU A 17 -10.88 -0.99 -12.36
N PHE A 18 -11.16 -0.97 -11.05
CA PHE A 18 -10.23 -1.49 -10.04
C PHE A 18 -9.89 -2.95 -10.29
N ARG A 19 -10.90 -3.77 -10.58
CA ARG A 19 -10.71 -5.19 -10.86
C ARG A 19 -9.84 -5.41 -12.08
N ASP A 20 -10.09 -4.70 -13.18
CA ASP A 20 -9.29 -4.84 -14.39
C ASP A 20 -7.85 -4.36 -14.16
N TYR A 21 -7.69 -3.19 -13.54
CA TYR A 21 -6.40 -2.62 -13.18
C TYR A 21 -5.57 -3.56 -12.30
N ILE A 22 -6.14 -4.04 -11.19
CA ILE A 22 -5.42 -4.89 -10.25
C ILE A 22 -5.09 -6.24 -10.87
N THR A 23 -6.00 -6.80 -11.67
CA THR A 23 -5.76 -8.06 -12.37
C THR A 23 -4.68 -7.89 -13.44
N ASN A 24 -4.63 -6.76 -14.13
CA ASN A 24 -3.59 -6.47 -15.12
C ASN A 24 -2.23 -6.24 -14.45
N TYR A 25 -2.20 -5.46 -13.35
CA TYR A 25 -1.00 -5.30 -12.53
C TYR A 25 -0.44 -6.65 -12.10
N PHE A 26 -1.30 -7.57 -11.62
CA PHE A 26 -0.87 -8.90 -11.18
C PHE A 26 -0.44 -9.86 -12.32
N LYS A 27 -0.66 -9.50 -13.59
CA LYS A 27 -0.06 -10.24 -14.71
C LYS A 27 1.41 -9.90 -14.90
N GLU A 28 1.80 -8.67 -14.58
CA GLU A 28 3.16 -8.15 -14.75
C GLU A 28 3.95 -8.22 -13.43
N HIS A 29 3.26 -8.15 -12.29
CA HIS A 29 3.82 -8.17 -10.94
C HIS A 29 3.23 -9.33 -10.13
N GLU A 30 4.05 -10.21 -9.58
CA GLU A 30 3.55 -11.34 -8.77
C GLU A 30 2.92 -10.91 -7.44
N GLU A 31 3.35 -9.76 -6.91
CA GLU A 31 2.86 -9.21 -5.65
C GLU A 31 2.89 -7.68 -5.63
N LEU A 32 1.92 -7.10 -4.93
CA LEU A 32 1.84 -5.67 -4.64
C LEU A 32 2.23 -5.50 -3.17
N THR A 33 3.42 -4.97 -2.91
CA THR A 33 3.86 -4.68 -1.54
C THR A 33 3.55 -3.23 -1.16
N GLY A 34 3.59 -2.91 0.12
CA GLY A 34 3.30 -1.58 0.64
C GLY A 34 3.94 -1.45 2.01
N SER A 35 4.95 -0.59 2.14
CA SER A 35 5.66 -0.44 3.41
C SER A 35 5.40 0.93 4.00
N TYR A 36 4.98 0.96 5.25
CA TYR A 36 4.90 2.16 6.06
C TYR A 36 5.91 2.03 7.20
N ASP A 37 6.89 2.90 7.23
CA ASP A 37 7.97 2.86 8.23
C ASP A 37 8.06 4.21 8.92
N ILE A 38 7.94 4.20 10.24
CA ILE A 38 8.21 5.37 11.09
C ILE A 38 9.15 4.98 12.22
N PRO A 39 9.88 5.93 12.84
CA PRO A 39 10.92 5.62 13.83
C PRO A 39 10.49 4.74 15.01
N SER A 40 9.18 4.69 15.32
CA SER A 40 8.62 3.89 16.40
C SER A 40 8.06 2.52 15.96
N TYR A 41 7.61 2.37 14.71
CA TYR A 41 7.00 1.12 14.23
C TYR A 41 6.98 1.02 12.70
N TYR A 42 6.80 -0.19 12.18
CA TYR A 42 6.65 -0.45 10.76
C TYR A 42 5.46 -1.36 10.46
N GLU A 43 4.89 -1.19 9.27
CA GLU A 43 3.89 -2.06 8.68
C GLU A 43 4.30 -2.43 7.26
N HIS A 44 4.37 -3.71 6.97
CA HIS A 44 4.60 -4.23 5.65
C HIS A 44 3.37 -4.99 5.18
N TYR A 45 2.73 -4.48 4.15
CA TYR A 45 1.60 -5.08 3.47
C TYR A 45 2.12 -5.79 2.22
N THR A 46 1.72 -7.04 2.03
CA THR A 46 1.96 -7.81 0.83
C THR A 46 0.63 -8.32 0.31
N VAL A 47 0.28 -7.94 -0.90
CA VAL A 47 -0.97 -8.31 -1.55
C VAL A 47 -0.67 -9.20 -2.73
N ARG A 48 -1.38 -10.30 -2.83
CA ARG A 48 -1.26 -11.27 -3.93
C ARG A 48 -2.63 -11.61 -4.47
N LEU A 49 -2.73 -11.72 -5.79
CA LEU A 49 -3.92 -12.26 -6.44
C LEU A 49 -3.87 -13.79 -6.46
N ASP A 50 -4.90 -14.42 -5.93
CA ASP A 50 -5.12 -15.86 -5.99
C ASP A 50 -6.35 -16.12 -6.87
N SER A 51 -6.15 -16.75 -8.02
CA SER A 51 -7.24 -16.99 -8.99
C SER A 51 -8.37 -17.85 -8.43
N HIS A 52 -8.17 -18.58 -7.33
CA HIS A 52 -9.17 -19.41 -6.69
C HIS A 52 -9.87 -18.72 -5.51
N LYS A 53 -9.18 -17.81 -4.81
CA LYS A 53 -9.62 -17.25 -3.53
C LYS A 53 -9.82 -15.73 -3.52
N GLY A 54 -9.40 -15.01 -4.56
CA GLY A 54 -9.49 -13.55 -4.63
C GLY A 54 -8.17 -12.87 -4.27
N ILE A 55 -8.19 -11.92 -3.35
CA ILE A 55 -7.01 -11.16 -2.92
C ILE A 55 -6.53 -11.69 -1.56
N ILE A 56 -5.25 -12.00 -1.48
CA ILE A 56 -4.58 -12.39 -0.24
C ILE A 56 -3.77 -11.21 0.25
N ILE A 57 -4.11 -10.69 1.44
CA ILE A 57 -3.36 -9.62 2.11
C ILE A 57 -2.57 -10.22 3.26
N THR A 58 -1.29 -9.90 3.31
CA THR A 58 -0.40 -10.25 4.41
C THR A 58 0.10 -8.96 5.03
N LEU A 59 -0.30 -8.68 6.26
CA LEU A 59 0.20 -7.57 7.06
C LEU A 59 1.24 -8.10 8.03
N VAL A 60 2.43 -7.51 8.02
CA VAL A 60 3.49 -7.74 8.99
C VAL A 60 3.74 -6.43 9.71
N THR A 61 3.47 -6.37 11.01
CA THR A 61 3.76 -5.20 11.83
C THR A 61 4.84 -5.49 12.85
N GLY A 62 5.67 -4.51 13.15
CA GLY A 62 6.68 -4.61 14.18
C GLY A 62 7.01 -3.25 14.77
N VAL A 63 7.65 -3.27 15.94
CA VAL A 63 8.17 -2.04 16.58
C VAL A 63 9.66 -1.91 16.26
N GLN A 64 10.12 -0.69 16.01
CA GLN A 64 11.54 -0.42 15.83
C GLN A 64 12.19 -0.17 17.20
N ALA A 65 13.37 -0.76 17.44
CA ALA A 65 14.12 -0.46 18.66
C ALA A 65 14.67 0.96 18.58
N THR A 66 14.06 1.87 19.33
CA THR A 66 14.61 3.20 19.57
C THR A 66 15.71 3.11 20.65
N GLY A 67 16.84 2.48 20.31
CA GLY A 67 18.03 2.45 21.16
C GLY A 67 18.23 1.16 21.96
N GLY A 68 18.92 0.18 21.37
CA GLY A 68 19.62 -0.90 22.10
C GLY A 68 18.75 -1.95 22.82
N GLU A 69 17.43 -1.86 22.75
CA GLU A 69 16.54 -2.84 23.37
C GLU A 69 16.61 -4.19 22.63
N SER A 70 17.14 -5.20 23.31
CA SER A 70 17.32 -6.57 22.77
C SER A 70 16.05 -7.43 22.88
N ASN A 71 14.92 -6.86 23.33
CA ASN A 71 13.68 -7.57 23.59
C ASN A 71 12.49 -6.90 22.90
N LEU A 72 12.63 -6.57 21.62
CA LEU A 72 11.48 -6.17 20.81
C LEU A 72 10.54 -7.37 20.66
N PRO A 73 9.22 -7.18 20.81
CA PRO A 73 8.26 -8.22 20.50
C PRO A 73 8.43 -8.67 19.04
N LEU A 74 8.25 -9.97 18.81
CA LEU A 74 8.31 -10.55 17.47
C LEU A 74 7.31 -9.84 16.55
N PRO A 75 7.65 -9.65 15.27
CA PRO A 75 6.74 -9.04 14.32
C PRO A 75 5.46 -9.85 14.23
N PHE A 76 4.33 -9.16 14.32
CA PHE A 76 3.03 -9.76 14.19
C PHE A 76 2.69 -9.91 12.71
N LYS A 77 2.34 -11.12 12.30
CA LYS A 77 1.96 -11.44 10.92
C LYS A 77 0.50 -11.87 10.88
N GLN A 78 -0.32 -11.11 10.17
CA GLN A 78 -1.71 -11.42 9.89
C GLN A 78 -1.89 -11.66 8.39
N LYS A 79 -2.55 -12.76 8.05
CA LYS A 79 -2.93 -13.08 6.67
C LYS A 79 -4.44 -13.11 6.58
N GLU A 80 -4.98 -12.35 5.63
CA GLU A 80 -6.40 -12.26 5.36
C GLU A 80 -6.66 -12.54 3.89
N VAL A 81 -7.80 -13.18 3.62
CA VAL A 81 -8.24 -13.50 2.25
C VAL A 81 -9.58 -12.81 2.05
N ILE A 82 -9.63 -11.89 1.09
CA ILE A 82 -10.79 -11.06 0.83
C ILE A 82 -11.06 -10.98 -0.67
N SER A 83 -12.26 -10.55 -1.04
CA SER A 83 -12.61 -10.31 -2.44
C SER A 83 -11.89 -9.08 -3.00
N ILE A 84 -11.78 -8.97 -4.33
CA ILE A 84 -11.21 -7.77 -4.99
C ILE A 84 -11.99 -6.50 -4.60
N GLU A 85 -13.31 -6.62 -4.47
CA GLU A 85 -14.18 -5.52 -4.01
C GLU A 85 -13.92 -5.13 -2.55
N ASP A 86 -13.79 -6.12 -1.65
CA ASP A 86 -13.41 -5.86 -0.25
C ASP A 86 -12.03 -5.22 -0.17
N PHE A 87 -11.09 -5.63 -1.01
CA PHE A 87 -9.77 -5.00 -1.08
C PHE A 87 -9.85 -3.54 -1.52
N ARG A 88 -10.66 -3.23 -2.53
CA ARG A 88 -10.94 -1.85 -2.95
C ARG A 88 -11.50 -1.02 -1.80
N LYS A 89 -12.51 -1.56 -1.09
CA LYS A 89 -13.11 -0.90 0.08
C LYS A 89 -12.07 -0.72 1.19
N LEU A 90 -11.25 -1.73 1.46
CA LEU A 90 -10.18 -1.67 2.44
C LEU A 90 -9.20 -0.55 2.09
N ILE A 91 -8.73 -0.46 0.84
CA ILE A 91 -7.85 0.63 0.39
C ILE A 91 -8.50 2.02 0.56
N LEU A 92 -9.80 2.15 0.25
CA LEU A 92 -10.54 3.40 0.37
C LEU A 92 -10.81 3.83 1.81
N HIS A 93 -11.04 2.88 2.72
CA HIS A 93 -11.44 3.15 4.11
C HIS A 93 -10.29 3.05 5.11
N LYS A 94 -9.21 2.33 4.79
CA LYS A 94 -8.06 2.14 5.68
C LYS A 94 -7.18 3.39 5.69
N LYS A 95 -7.31 4.15 6.78
CA LYS A 95 -6.39 5.23 7.15
C LYS A 95 -5.40 4.70 8.18
N PHE A 96 -4.13 5.05 8.03
CA PHE A 96 -3.14 4.76 9.06
C PHE A 96 -3.39 5.60 10.30
N ALA A 97 -2.82 5.18 11.43
CA ALA A 97 -2.95 5.89 12.71
C ALA A 97 -2.40 7.33 12.59
N ASP A 98 -1.32 7.48 11.83
CA ASP A 98 -0.86 8.76 11.33
C ASP A 98 -1.74 9.13 10.13
N GLN A 99 -2.73 10.01 10.35
CA GLN A 99 -3.72 10.40 9.33
C GLN A 99 -3.10 11.05 8.07
N SER A 100 -1.78 11.19 8.03
CA SER A 100 -0.99 11.72 6.92
C SER A 100 -0.93 10.79 5.71
N GLN A 101 -1.05 9.46 5.89
CA GLN A 101 -1.02 8.50 4.78
C GLN A 101 -2.20 7.52 4.82
N SER A 102 -2.66 7.13 3.63
CA SER A 102 -3.67 6.08 3.45
C SER A 102 -3.03 4.84 2.83
N LEU A 103 -3.64 3.67 3.01
CA LEU A 103 -3.15 2.44 2.39
C LEU A 103 -3.05 2.57 0.85
N ALA A 104 -3.95 3.35 0.25
CA ALA A 104 -3.91 3.70 -1.16
C ALA A 104 -2.60 4.39 -1.58
N ASP A 105 -2.03 5.24 -0.73
CA ASP A 105 -0.83 6.02 -1.00
C ASP A 105 0.44 5.18 -0.86
N VAL A 106 0.45 4.30 0.15
CA VAL A 106 1.54 3.35 0.37
C VAL A 106 1.64 2.35 -0.80
N PHE A 107 0.51 1.82 -1.28
CA PHE A 107 0.51 0.95 -2.46
C PHE A 107 0.83 1.68 -3.76
N GLN A 108 0.42 2.95 -3.88
CA GLN A 108 0.77 3.78 -5.03
C GLN A 108 2.30 3.90 -5.17
N THR A 109 2.99 4.16 -4.05
CA THR A 109 4.46 4.26 -4.04
C THR A 109 5.14 2.99 -4.56
N VAL A 110 4.61 1.81 -4.21
CA VAL A 110 5.18 0.52 -4.59
C VAL A 110 4.77 0.05 -5.98
N ALA A 111 3.62 0.49 -6.47
CA ALA A 111 3.24 0.32 -7.88
C ALA A 111 4.16 1.10 -8.85
N GLY A 112 5.27 1.70 -8.35
CA GLY A 112 6.21 2.48 -9.14
C GLY A 112 5.68 3.88 -9.45
N ILE A 113 4.60 4.29 -8.80
CA ILE A 113 3.95 5.56 -9.04
C ILE A 113 4.56 6.57 -8.07
N PRO A 114 5.21 7.65 -8.55
CA PRO A 114 5.65 8.70 -7.66
C PRO A 114 4.44 9.26 -6.91
N SER A 115 4.49 9.19 -5.58
CA SER A 115 3.56 9.91 -4.73
C SER A 115 3.77 11.38 -5.02
N THR A 116 2.75 12.02 -5.60
CA THR A 116 2.69 13.47 -5.72
C THR A 116 2.44 14.05 -4.33
N ASN A 117 3.41 13.88 -3.44
CA ASN A 117 3.63 14.84 -2.39
C ASN A 117 4.00 16.11 -3.11
N ASN A 118 3.01 17.00 -3.20
CA ASN A 118 3.20 18.39 -3.55
C ASN A 118 4.04 19.06 -2.44
N ASP A 119 5.31 18.68 -2.33
CA ASP A 119 6.37 19.44 -1.68
C ASP A 119 7.35 19.81 -2.79
N SER A 120 6.86 20.52 -3.80
CA SER A 120 7.74 21.42 -4.55
C SER A 120 7.87 22.68 -3.71
N LYS A 121 8.69 22.58 -2.66
CA LYS A 121 9.48 23.70 -2.17
C LYS A 121 10.37 24.13 -3.33
N ASP A 122 9.87 25.00 -4.20
CA ASP A 122 10.72 25.72 -5.14
C ASP A 122 11.46 26.81 -4.34
N ASP A 123 12.51 26.39 -3.64
CA ASP A 123 13.66 27.25 -3.42
C ASP A 123 14.53 27.12 -4.67
N SER A 124 14.33 28.02 -5.62
CA SER A 124 15.30 28.31 -6.66
C SER A 124 15.34 29.81 -6.92
N LYS A 125 15.95 30.50 -5.96
CA LYS A 125 17.07 31.41 -6.18
C LYS A 125 17.13 32.06 -7.58
N LYS A 126 16.67 33.32 -7.68
CA LYS A 126 17.42 34.36 -8.39
C LYS A 126 17.10 35.75 -7.86
#